data_AF-A0A2R6N3V6-F1
#
_entry.id   AF-A0A2R6N3V6-F1
#
_cell.length_a   1.000
_cell.length_b   1.000
_cell.length_c   1.000
_cell.angle_alpha   90.00
_cell.angle_beta   90.00
_cell.angle_gamma   90.00
#
_symmetry.space_group_name_H-M   'P 1'
#
loop_
_entity.id
_entity.type
_entity.pdbx_description
1 polymer ?
#
loop_
_entity_poly.entity_id
_entity_poly.type
_entity_poly.pdbx_seq_one_letter_code
_entity_poly.pdbx_strand_id
1 'polypeptide(L)'
;MTFHERGYMEGTLGTQAVDWEERINTQRLREERKQKALDRLQDTDLGAMLLVSDPNIRYVTGLAMTGGSGADHYTLLTENGDVVHWDTADHASNQRKHCPWLEDIRYACPGLGNVPRASGRNSARQFLLSTMAELVAEAMDEYGVGDETLGLDIGNKGLVGAFEDQGVDVDTTTAGEVMLDARKTKTNDEIECLRMVAAICEAGFQQITETAEPGVRETEVWGEAVRELWRHGAFVGGGYCTSGPNTWPKHQANTTDRMLRPSDLVYADFYNIGYLGYRSCYYRTFSMGQPTQEQEDAYEIARDNLYDVLERIEPGATTDEIAKGFPDMEGEHADYYGAEEPWEMTTNHWA
;
A
#
# COMPACT_ATOMS: atom_id res chain seq x y z
N MET A 1 34.67 -21.73 -2.79
CA MET A 1 35.23 -20.90 -1.71
C MET A 1 34.22 -19.80 -1.42
N THR A 2 33.26 -20.08 -0.55
CA THR A 2 32.24 -19.14 -0.06
C THR A 2 32.86 -18.26 1.01
N PHE A 3 33.70 -17.31 0.59
CA PHE A 3 34.27 -16.34 1.53
C PHE A 3 33.22 -15.27 1.83
N HIS A 4 32.57 -15.45 2.98
CA HIS A 4 31.64 -14.55 3.68
C HIS A 4 30.22 -14.51 3.12
N GLU A 5 29.34 -15.32 3.73
CA GLU A 5 27.92 -14.98 3.79
C GLU A 5 27.79 -13.63 4.51
N ARG A 6 27.48 -12.58 3.75
CA ARG A 6 27.34 -11.20 4.23
C ARG A 6 25.92 -10.91 4.70
N GLY A 7 25.20 -11.91 5.20
CA GLY A 7 23.81 -11.76 5.66
C GLY A 7 23.64 -10.63 6.69
N TYR A 8 24.68 -10.32 7.47
CA TYR A 8 24.68 -9.21 8.43
C TYR A 8 24.61 -7.81 7.77
N MET A 9 24.90 -7.67 6.47
CA MET A 9 24.76 -6.41 5.73
C MET A 9 23.42 -6.29 4.98
N GLU A 10 22.61 -7.35 4.96
CA GLU A 10 21.27 -7.29 4.37
C GLU A 10 20.41 -6.28 5.13
N GLY A 11 19.72 -5.40 4.41
CA GLY A 11 18.88 -4.37 5.02
C GLY A 11 19.61 -3.24 5.73
N THR A 12 20.94 -3.18 5.70
CA THR A 12 21.72 -2.11 6.37
C THR A 12 22.25 -1.06 5.39
N LEU A 13 21.91 -1.15 4.11
CA LEU A 13 22.40 -0.25 3.06
C LEU A 13 21.63 1.08 3.08
N GLY A 14 22.31 2.19 2.79
CA GLY A 14 21.70 3.52 2.75
C GLY A 14 20.86 3.80 1.48
N THR A 15 20.10 4.89 1.49
CA THR A 15 19.19 5.25 0.38
C THR A 15 19.86 5.95 -0.82
N GLN A 16 21.10 6.44 -0.65
CA GLN A 16 21.80 7.18 -1.69
C GLN A 16 22.45 6.23 -2.71
N ALA A 17 22.63 6.70 -3.94
CA ALA A 17 23.46 5.98 -4.91
C ALA A 17 24.94 6.07 -4.52
N VAL A 18 25.66 4.96 -4.67
CA VAL A 18 27.12 4.88 -4.55
C VAL A 18 27.65 3.99 -5.67
N ASP A 19 28.87 4.21 -6.13
CA ASP A 19 29.47 3.52 -7.28
C ASP A 19 30.25 2.24 -6.92
N TRP A 20 30.27 1.84 -5.63
CA TRP A 20 30.99 0.66 -5.14
C TRP A 20 30.12 -0.38 -4.42
N GLU A 21 28.80 -0.17 -4.30
CA GLU A 21 27.85 -1.12 -3.68
C GLU A 21 26.59 -1.24 -4.52
N GLU A 22 26.16 -2.49 -4.78
CA GLU A 22 24.82 -2.73 -5.29
C GLU A 22 23.82 -2.54 -4.15
N ARG A 23 22.91 -1.58 -4.32
CA ARG A 23 21.79 -1.29 -3.42
C ARG A 23 20.49 -1.65 -4.14
N ILE A 24 19.35 -1.11 -3.69
CA ILE A 24 18.06 -1.29 -4.39
C ILE A 24 18.22 -0.94 -5.87
N ASN A 25 18.12 -1.96 -6.72
CA ASN A 25 18.25 -1.78 -8.16
C ASN A 25 16.86 -1.49 -8.73
N THR A 26 16.55 -0.21 -8.91
CA THR A 26 15.20 0.18 -9.37
C THR A 26 14.87 -0.32 -10.77
N GLN A 27 15.86 -0.63 -11.61
CA GLN A 27 15.62 -1.24 -12.93
C GLN A 27 15.16 -2.69 -12.76
N ARG A 28 15.94 -3.52 -12.07
CA ARG A 28 15.58 -4.92 -11.77
C ARG A 28 14.25 -5.00 -11.05
N LEU A 29 14.02 -4.11 -10.08
CA LEU A 29 12.75 -4.00 -9.38
C LEU A 29 11.56 -3.76 -10.31
N ARG A 30 11.68 -2.90 -11.33
CA ARG A 30 10.59 -2.67 -12.29
C ARG A 30 10.38 -3.87 -13.21
N GLU A 31 11.48 -4.43 -13.73
CA GLU A 31 11.46 -5.58 -14.64
C GLU A 31 10.84 -6.82 -13.98
N GLU A 32 11.28 -7.18 -12.78
CA GLU A 32 10.78 -8.37 -12.08
C GLU A 32 9.31 -8.24 -11.67
N ARG A 33 8.87 -7.05 -11.25
CA ARG A 33 7.44 -6.83 -10.92
C ARG A 33 6.56 -6.95 -12.15
N LYS A 34 6.92 -6.30 -13.26
CA LYS A 34 6.21 -6.43 -14.53
C LYS A 34 6.17 -7.88 -14.96
N GLN A 35 7.30 -8.58 -14.91
CA GLN A 35 7.38 -9.98 -15.32
C GLN A 35 6.47 -10.86 -14.47
N LYS A 36 6.44 -10.69 -13.14
CA LYS A 36 5.53 -11.44 -12.26
C LYS A 36 4.05 -11.19 -12.58
N ALA A 37 3.68 -9.96 -12.93
CA ALA A 37 2.31 -9.65 -13.34
C ALA A 37 1.98 -10.31 -14.70
N LEU A 38 2.91 -10.24 -15.65
CA LEU A 38 2.78 -10.86 -16.97
C LEU A 38 2.68 -12.39 -16.88
N ASP A 39 3.54 -13.03 -16.10
CA ASP A 39 3.51 -14.50 -15.91
C ASP A 39 2.13 -14.94 -15.39
N ARG A 40 1.56 -14.20 -14.44
CA ARG A 40 0.23 -14.50 -13.89
C ARG A 40 -0.90 -14.20 -14.85
N LEU A 41 -0.76 -13.17 -15.70
CA LEU A 41 -1.71 -12.91 -16.77
C LEU A 41 -1.72 -14.06 -17.80
N GLN A 42 -0.53 -14.54 -18.19
CA GLN A 42 -0.34 -15.63 -19.15
C GLN A 42 -0.82 -17.00 -18.63
N ASP A 43 -1.03 -17.14 -17.32
CA ASP A 43 -1.65 -18.31 -16.70
C ASP A 43 -3.20 -18.30 -16.76
N THR A 44 -3.80 -17.27 -17.37
CA THR A 44 -5.26 -17.08 -17.50
C THR A 44 -5.71 -17.06 -18.96
N ASP A 45 -7.03 -17.00 -19.20
CA ASP A 45 -7.62 -16.86 -20.53
C ASP A 45 -7.80 -15.38 -20.96
N LEU A 46 -7.20 -14.42 -20.24
CA LEU A 46 -7.28 -13.00 -20.58
C LEU A 46 -6.20 -12.61 -21.60
N GLY A 47 -6.56 -11.94 -22.69
CA GLY A 47 -5.58 -11.36 -23.61
C GLY A 47 -4.97 -10.05 -23.12
N ALA A 48 -5.66 -9.34 -22.22
CA ALA A 48 -5.13 -8.15 -21.58
C ALA A 48 -5.80 -7.84 -20.24
N MET A 49 -5.17 -6.97 -19.46
CA MET A 49 -5.71 -6.44 -18.22
C MET A 49 -5.56 -4.92 -18.16
N LEU A 50 -6.67 -4.23 -17.91
CA LEU A 50 -6.70 -2.81 -17.63
C LEU A 50 -6.57 -2.57 -16.12
N LEU A 51 -5.45 -1.95 -15.76
CA LEU A 51 -5.13 -1.53 -14.42
C LEU A 51 -5.57 -0.09 -14.19
N VAL A 52 -6.46 0.09 -13.23
CA VAL A 52 -7.01 1.38 -12.79
C VAL A 52 -6.54 1.71 -11.36
N SER A 53 -6.22 0.70 -10.56
CA SER A 53 -5.76 0.87 -9.18
C SER A 53 -4.31 1.38 -9.13
N ASP A 54 -4.04 2.52 -8.49
CA ASP A 54 -2.68 3.10 -8.38
C ASP A 54 -1.59 2.09 -7.96
N PRO A 55 -1.81 1.20 -6.95
CA PRO A 55 -0.81 0.21 -6.57
C PRO A 55 -0.50 -0.80 -7.69
N ASN A 56 -1.49 -1.20 -8.49
CA ASN A 56 -1.31 -2.13 -9.60
C ASN A 56 -0.59 -1.46 -10.76
N ILE A 57 -1.01 -0.25 -11.11
CA ILE A 57 -0.34 0.57 -12.13
C ILE A 57 1.13 0.79 -11.76
N ARG A 58 1.41 1.21 -10.52
CA ARG A 58 2.78 1.38 -10.04
C ARG A 58 3.59 0.09 -10.07
N TYR A 59 2.96 -1.05 -9.79
CA TYR A 59 3.64 -2.35 -9.78
C TYR A 59 4.12 -2.73 -11.19
N VAL A 60 3.28 -2.56 -12.22
CA VAL A 60 3.61 -2.87 -13.61
C VAL A 60 4.50 -1.81 -14.27
N THR A 61 4.23 -0.53 -14.02
CA THR A 61 4.88 0.58 -14.74
C THR A 61 6.08 1.17 -14.01
N GLY A 62 6.18 1.00 -12.69
CA GLY A 62 7.16 1.68 -11.84
C GLY A 62 6.90 3.19 -11.64
N LEU A 63 5.80 3.74 -12.16
CA LEU A 63 5.47 5.15 -12.01
C LEU A 63 5.07 5.48 -10.57
N ALA A 64 5.67 6.52 -10.01
CA ALA A 64 5.32 7.02 -8.69
C ALA A 64 4.10 7.94 -8.80
N MET A 65 2.96 7.51 -8.26
CA MET A 65 1.71 8.25 -8.29
C MET A 65 1.37 8.76 -6.89
N THR A 66 1.05 10.06 -6.79
CA THR A 66 0.66 10.71 -5.54
C THR A 66 -0.83 10.47 -5.30
N GLY A 67 -1.12 9.42 -4.53
CA GLY A 67 -2.31 9.25 -3.71
C GLY A 67 -3.67 9.64 -4.31
N GLY A 68 -4.38 8.64 -4.86
CA GLY A 68 -5.84 8.60 -4.78
C GLY A 68 -6.58 9.56 -5.72
N SER A 69 -5.90 10.09 -6.75
CA SER A 69 -6.53 10.74 -7.90
C SER A 69 -7.22 9.66 -8.74
N GLY A 70 -8.34 9.15 -8.20
CA GLY A 70 -8.98 7.92 -8.65
C GLY A 70 -9.09 7.87 -10.17
N ALA A 71 -8.41 6.90 -10.78
CA ALA A 71 -8.55 6.56 -12.19
C ALA A 71 -8.34 7.72 -13.18
N ASP A 72 -7.60 8.77 -12.79
CA ASP A 72 -7.18 9.84 -13.72
C ASP A 72 -6.11 9.35 -14.71
N HIS A 73 -5.55 8.16 -14.44
CA HIS A 73 -4.60 7.43 -15.26
C HIS A 73 -4.95 5.94 -15.22
N TYR A 74 -4.52 5.19 -16.23
CA TYR A 74 -4.77 3.75 -16.36
C TYR A 74 -3.70 3.11 -17.23
N THR A 75 -3.54 1.79 -17.09
CA THR A 75 -2.51 1.03 -17.83
C THR A 75 -3.10 -0.24 -18.39
N LEU A 76 -2.87 -0.49 -19.68
CA LEU A 76 -3.10 -1.79 -20.30
C LEU A 76 -1.81 -2.60 -20.23
N LEU A 77 -1.87 -3.82 -19.71
CA LEU A 77 -0.85 -4.85 -19.86
C LEU A 77 -1.44 -5.97 -20.72
N THR A 78 -0.82 -6.24 -21.87
CA THR A 78 -1.24 -7.34 -22.77
C THR A 78 -0.57 -8.66 -22.35
N GLU A 79 -1.13 -9.79 -22.76
CA GLU A 79 -0.51 -11.11 -22.58
C GLU A 79 0.84 -11.24 -23.33
N ASN A 80 1.08 -10.38 -24.32
CA ASN A 80 2.35 -10.29 -25.06
C ASN A 80 3.42 -9.50 -24.28
N GLY A 81 3.04 -8.88 -23.17
CA GLY A 81 3.93 -8.09 -22.32
C GLY A 81 4.04 -6.62 -22.73
N ASP A 82 3.18 -6.13 -23.61
CA ASP A 82 3.10 -4.72 -23.97
C ASP A 82 2.48 -3.91 -22.85
N VAL A 83 2.96 -2.68 -22.68
CA VAL A 83 2.44 -1.76 -21.66
C VAL A 83 2.05 -0.46 -22.35
N VAL A 84 0.77 -0.14 -22.30
CA VAL A 84 0.24 1.15 -22.75
C VAL A 84 -0.24 1.91 -21.54
N HIS A 85 0.32 3.10 -21.30
CA HIS A 85 -0.03 3.92 -20.15
C HIS A 85 -0.72 5.21 -20.57
N TRP A 86 -1.88 5.50 -20.00
CA TRP A 86 -2.56 6.78 -20.19
C TRP A 86 -2.47 7.60 -18.91
N ASP A 87 -2.05 8.85 -19.05
CA ASP A 87 -2.05 9.82 -17.96
C ASP A 87 -2.49 11.20 -18.47
N THR A 88 -2.82 12.09 -17.54
CA THR A 88 -3.14 13.49 -17.80
C THR A 88 -2.02 14.19 -18.60
N ALA A 89 -2.37 15.26 -19.31
CA ALA A 89 -1.50 15.90 -20.29
C ALA A 89 -0.10 16.24 -19.77
N ASP A 90 -0.01 16.84 -18.59
CA ASP A 90 1.27 17.23 -17.99
C ASP A 90 2.07 15.99 -17.54
N HIS A 91 1.42 15.02 -16.90
CA HIS A 91 2.08 13.81 -16.44
C HIS A 91 2.59 12.96 -17.61
N ALA A 92 1.74 12.63 -18.59
CA ALA A 92 2.13 11.87 -19.77
C ALA A 92 3.29 12.54 -20.54
N SER A 93 3.25 13.87 -20.70
CA SER A 93 4.31 14.63 -21.36
C SER A 93 5.66 14.55 -20.64
N ASN A 94 5.65 14.52 -19.31
CA ASN A 94 6.86 14.38 -18.51
C ASN A 94 7.34 12.93 -18.47
N GLN A 95 6.44 11.96 -18.33
CA GLN A 95 6.78 10.54 -18.29
C GLN A 95 7.44 10.11 -19.61
N ARG A 96 6.95 10.55 -20.78
CA ARG A 96 7.60 10.30 -22.09
C ARG A 96 9.07 10.76 -22.14
N LYS A 97 9.44 11.77 -21.36
CA LYS A 97 10.81 12.31 -21.31
C LYS A 97 11.68 11.63 -20.25
N HIS A 98 11.07 11.18 -19.15
CA HIS A 98 11.78 10.80 -17.93
C HIS A 98 11.64 9.32 -17.56
N CYS A 99 10.78 8.57 -18.26
CA CYS A 99 10.51 7.15 -18.01
C CYS A 99 10.86 6.31 -19.25
N PRO A 100 12.14 6.20 -19.62
CA PRO A 100 12.57 5.56 -20.88
C PRO A 100 12.29 4.04 -20.95
N TRP A 101 11.81 3.43 -19.87
CA TRP A 101 11.41 2.02 -19.83
C TRP A 101 9.94 1.80 -20.24
N LEU A 102 9.17 2.87 -20.48
CA LEU A 102 7.82 2.81 -21.01
C LEU A 102 7.84 3.38 -22.43
N GLU A 103 7.49 2.55 -23.41
CA GLU A 103 7.59 2.90 -24.83
C GLU A 103 6.31 3.56 -25.35
N ASP A 104 5.14 3.21 -24.79
CA ASP A 104 3.85 3.76 -25.18
C ASP A 104 3.15 4.46 -24.00
N ILE A 105 3.18 5.79 -24.06
CA ILE A 105 2.50 6.65 -23.11
C ILE A 105 1.57 7.57 -23.90
N ARG A 106 0.29 7.61 -23.53
CA ARG A 106 -0.80 8.31 -24.20
C ARG A 106 -1.47 9.32 -23.26
N TYR A 107 -2.30 10.18 -23.81
CA TYR A 107 -3.09 11.12 -23.02
C TYR A 107 -4.39 10.44 -22.57
N ALA A 108 -4.65 10.43 -21.26
CA ALA A 108 -5.87 9.89 -20.70
C ALA A 108 -7.09 10.76 -21.04
N CYS A 109 -8.20 10.10 -21.33
CA CYS A 109 -9.53 10.64 -21.07
C CYS A 109 -10.07 9.92 -19.82
N PRO A 110 -10.08 10.56 -18.63
CA PRO A 110 -10.49 9.88 -17.39
C PRO A 110 -11.99 9.59 -17.34
N GLY A 111 -12.37 8.34 -17.60
CA GLY A 111 -13.76 7.87 -17.48
C GLY A 111 -14.20 7.61 -16.05
N LEU A 112 -13.26 7.51 -15.10
CA LEU A 112 -13.51 7.20 -13.70
C LEU A 112 -12.87 8.25 -12.75
N GLY A 113 -13.28 8.17 -11.47
CA GLY A 113 -12.86 9.01 -10.35
C GLY A 113 -13.09 10.51 -10.47
N ASN A 114 -12.09 11.35 -10.20
CA ASN A 114 -12.34 12.74 -9.78
C ASN A 114 -12.91 13.61 -10.90
N VAL A 115 -12.40 13.48 -12.14
CA VAL A 115 -12.88 14.27 -13.29
C VAL A 115 -14.37 14.00 -13.60
N PRO A 116 -14.83 12.74 -13.73
CA PRO A 116 -16.26 12.43 -13.85
C PRO A 116 -17.10 12.81 -12.62
N ARG A 117 -16.57 12.67 -11.40
CA ARG A 117 -17.26 13.06 -10.16
C ARG A 117 -17.53 14.57 -10.12
N ALA A 118 -16.56 15.38 -10.55
CA ALA A 118 -16.69 16.83 -10.65
C ALA A 118 -17.54 17.28 -11.85
N SER A 119 -17.77 16.41 -12.83
CA SER A 119 -18.56 16.72 -14.03
C SER A 119 -20.04 16.78 -13.70
N GLY A 120 -20.68 17.95 -13.82
CA GLY A 120 -22.08 18.15 -13.39
C GLY A 120 -23.17 17.57 -14.32
N ARG A 121 -22.84 17.27 -15.59
CA ARG A 121 -23.82 16.79 -16.59
C ARG A 121 -23.57 15.31 -16.94
N ASN A 122 -24.66 14.54 -17.09
CA ASN A 122 -24.58 13.13 -17.46
C ASN A 122 -23.92 12.90 -18.82
N SER A 123 -24.18 13.77 -19.81
CA SER A 123 -23.56 13.66 -21.13
C SER A 123 -22.04 13.83 -21.09
N ALA A 124 -21.51 14.66 -20.16
CA ALA A 124 -20.07 14.81 -19.99
C ALA A 124 -19.45 13.56 -19.36
N ARG A 125 -20.12 12.95 -18.37
CA ARG A 125 -19.67 11.69 -17.77
C ARG A 125 -19.68 10.55 -18.79
N GLN A 126 -20.73 10.45 -19.60
CA GLN A 126 -20.83 9.44 -20.65
C GLN A 126 -19.73 9.62 -21.70
N PHE A 127 -19.47 10.87 -22.13
CA PHE A 127 -18.38 11.17 -23.06
C PHE A 127 -17.02 10.72 -22.51
N LEU A 128 -16.71 11.05 -21.26
CA LEU A 128 -15.44 10.66 -20.64
C LEU A 128 -15.29 9.13 -20.58
N LEU A 129 -16.36 8.45 -20.17
CA LEU A 129 -16.39 6.99 -20.02
C LEU A 129 -16.29 6.26 -21.35
N SER A 130 -17.05 6.68 -22.37
CA SER A 130 -16.99 6.08 -23.71
C SER A 130 -15.65 6.35 -24.37
N THR A 131 -15.12 7.58 -24.27
CA THR A 131 -13.81 7.91 -24.83
C THR A 131 -12.69 7.09 -24.16
N MET A 132 -12.78 6.86 -22.84
CA MET A 132 -11.83 5.98 -22.15
C MET A 132 -11.87 4.56 -22.71
N ALA A 133 -13.06 3.99 -22.89
CA ALA A 133 -13.22 2.64 -23.43
C ALA A 133 -12.74 2.55 -24.88
N GLU A 134 -13.08 3.53 -25.73
CA GLU A 134 -12.61 3.65 -27.12
C GLU A 134 -11.09 3.64 -27.21
N LEU A 135 -10.40 4.47 -26.41
CA LEU A 135 -8.93 4.55 -26.41
C LEU A 135 -8.26 3.23 -26.02
N VAL A 136 -8.84 2.50 -25.07
CA VAL A 136 -8.31 1.21 -24.63
C VAL A 136 -8.58 0.13 -25.67
N ALA A 137 -9.77 0.09 -26.26
CA ALA A 137 -10.11 -0.84 -27.35
C ALA A 137 -9.22 -0.63 -28.57
N GLU A 138 -8.98 0.63 -28.97
CA GLU A 138 -8.05 0.97 -30.05
C GLU A 138 -6.62 0.45 -29.76
N ALA A 139 -6.15 0.57 -28.52
CA ALA A 139 -4.85 0.00 -28.15
C ALA A 139 -4.86 -1.54 -28.16
N MET A 140 -5.93 -2.18 -27.72
CA MET A 140 -6.05 -3.65 -27.81
C MET A 140 -5.95 -4.12 -29.27
N ASP A 141 -6.64 -3.46 -30.19
CA ASP A 141 -6.55 -3.73 -31.63
C ASP A 141 -5.13 -3.52 -32.17
N GLU A 142 -4.48 -2.40 -31.82
CA GLU A 142 -3.11 -2.08 -32.25
C GLU A 142 -2.07 -3.11 -31.78
N TYR A 143 -2.26 -3.67 -30.59
CA TYR A 143 -1.39 -4.69 -29.99
C TYR A 143 -1.84 -6.13 -30.28
N GLY A 144 -2.87 -6.31 -31.11
CA GLY A 144 -3.29 -7.63 -31.60
C GLY A 144 -4.05 -8.49 -30.60
N VAL A 145 -4.67 -7.88 -29.58
CA VAL A 145 -5.49 -8.53 -28.54
C VAL A 145 -6.94 -8.02 -28.53
N GLY A 146 -7.38 -7.39 -29.63
CA GLY A 146 -8.73 -6.80 -29.75
C GLY A 146 -9.88 -7.80 -29.72
N ASP A 147 -9.64 -9.04 -30.14
CA ASP A 147 -10.62 -10.14 -30.10
C ASP A 147 -10.61 -10.92 -28.78
N GLU A 148 -9.71 -10.58 -27.85
CA GLU A 148 -9.51 -11.28 -26.58
C GLU A 148 -10.29 -10.62 -25.42
N THR A 149 -10.54 -11.38 -24.35
CA THR A 149 -11.22 -10.87 -23.15
C THR A 149 -10.32 -9.91 -22.36
N LEU A 150 -10.87 -8.75 -21.99
CA LEU A 150 -10.22 -7.74 -21.15
C LEU A 150 -10.53 -7.95 -19.67
N GLY A 151 -9.51 -8.12 -18.84
CA GLY A 151 -9.66 -8.12 -17.37
C GLY A 151 -9.62 -6.70 -16.78
N LEU A 152 -10.53 -6.37 -15.86
CA LEU A 152 -10.52 -5.11 -15.11
C LEU A 152 -10.12 -5.36 -13.64
N ASP A 153 -9.07 -4.68 -13.17
CA ASP A 153 -8.63 -4.83 -11.78
C ASP A 153 -9.58 -4.17 -10.75
N ILE A 154 -10.40 -3.22 -11.20
CA ILE A 154 -11.44 -2.56 -10.41
C ILE A 154 -12.77 -2.72 -11.16
N GLY A 155 -13.68 -3.52 -10.58
CA GLY A 155 -15.03 -3.70 -11.11
C GLY A 155 -15.85 -2.41 -11.11
N ASN A 156 -16.14 -1.87 -12.29
CA ASN A 156 -17.02 -0.71 -12.46
C ASN A 156 -18.07 -0.97 -13.55
N LYS A 157 -19.34 -1.06 -13.16
CA LYS A 157 -20.45 -1.38 -14.08
C LYS A 157 -20.57 -0.43 -15.27
N GLY A 158 -20.28 0.86 -15.07
CA GLY A 158 -20.33 1.83 -16.16
C GLY A 158 -19.23 1.58 -17.19
N LEU A 159 -18.01 1.33 -16.71
CA LEU A 159 -16.88 1.05 -17.58
C LEU A 159 -17.06 -0.28 -18.33
N VAL A 160 -17.57 -1.32 -17.66
CA VAL A 160 -17.94 -2.59 -18.29
C VAL A 160 -18.92 -2.35 -19.45
N GLY A 161 -20.02 -1.64 -19.21
CA GLY A 161 -20.99 -1.35 -20.27
C GLY A 161 -20.39 -0.52 -21.41
N ALA A 162 -19.47 0.40 -21.13
CA ALA A 162 -18.78 1.18 -22.16
C ALA A 162 -17.84 0.33 -23.04
N PHE A 163 -17.23 -0.73 -22.49
CA PHE A 163 -16.46 -1.70 -23.25
C PHE A 163 -17.34 -2.65 -24.07
N GLU A 164 -18.44 -3.13 -23.47
CA GLU A 164 -19.43 -3.97 -24.16
C GLU A 164 -20.04 -3.25 -25.36
N ASP A 165 -20.30 -1.93 -25.25
CA ASP A 165 -20.77 -1.08 -26.36
C ASP A 165 -19.75 -0.99 -27.52
N GLN A 166 -18.46 -1.22 -27.25
CA GLN A 166 -17.39 -1.31 -28.25
C GLN A 166 -17.16 -2.74 -28.76
N GLY A 167 -17.91 -3.73 -28.26
CA GLY A 167 -17.75 -5.14 -28.62
C GLY A 167 -16.62 -5.87 -27.88
N VAL A 168 -16.07 -5.28 -26.81
CA VAL A 168 -15.03 -5.91 -25.98
C VAL A 168 -15.68 -6.75 -24.88
N ASP A 169 -15.28 -8.01 -24.79
CA ASP A 169 -15.68 -8.89 -23.67
C ASP A 169 -14.87 -8.57 -22.41
N VAL A 170 -15.52 -8.56 -21.25
CA VAL A 170 -14.92 -8.04 -20.00
C VAL A 170 -15.08 -9.01 -18.84
N ASP A 171 -13.95 -9.34 -18.22
CA ASP A 171 -13.89 -10.00 -16.91
C ASP A 171 -13.56 -8.99 -15.80
N THR A 172 -14.24 -9.09 -14.66
CA THR A 172 -14.07 -8.14 -13.53
C THR A 172 -13.49 -8.77 -12.26
N THR A 173 -13.03 -10.02 -12.34
CA THR A 173 -12.56 -10.79 -11.17
C THR A 173 -11.09 -11.16 -11.32
N THR A 174 -10.75 -11.78 -12.44
CA THR A 174 -9.48 -12.44 -12.74
C THR A 174 -8.31 -11.46 -12.68
N ALA A 175 -8.42 -10.27 -13.26
CA ALA A 175 -7.33 -9.27 -13.22
C ALA A 175 -6.98 -8.82 -11.79
N GLY A 176 -7.98 -8.73 -10.89
CA GLY A 176 -7.77 -8.45 -9.49
C GLY A 176 -6.99 -9.58 -8.78
N GLU A 177 -7.37 -10.82 -9.04
CA GLU A 177 -6.72 -12.02 -8.48
C GLU A 177 -5.28 -12.18 -8.99
N VAL A 178 -5.05 -12.00 -10.30
CA VAL A 178 -3.73 -11.98 -10.95
C VAL A 178 -2.80 -10.99 -10.25
N MET A 179 -3.28 -9.76 -10.01
CA MET A 179 -2.46 -8.74 -9.36
C MET A 179 -2.23 -9.00 -7.88
N LEU A 180 -3.21 -9.56 -7.17
CA LEU A 180 -3.03 -9.96 -5.77
C LEU A 180 -1.97 -11.06 -5.65
N ASP A 181 -2.00 -12.08 -6.52
CA ASP A 181 -1.02 -13.17 -6.49
C ASP A 181 0.38 -12.69 -6.91
N ALA A 182 0.49 -11.91 -7.99
CA ALA A 182 1.76 -11.36 -8.46
C ALA A 182 2.48 -10.54 -7.37
N ARG A 183 1.73 -9.81 -6.53
CA ARG A 183 2.23 -8.94 -5.45
C ARG A 183 2.41 -9.66 -4.11
N LYS A 184 1.91 -10.89 -3.99
CA LYS A 184 1.90 -11.66 -2.74
C LYS A 184 3.32 -12.01 -2.27
N THR A 185 4.11 -12.62 -3.16
CA THR A 185 5.53 -12.96 -2.89
C THR A 185 6.41 -11.79 -3.30
N LYS A 186 7.42 -11.43 -2.51
CA LYS A 186 8.27 -10.24 -2.76
C LYS A 186 9.59 -10.68 -3.41
N THR A 187 10.10 -9.90 -4.36
CA THR A 187 11.49 -10.07 -4.84
C THR A 187 12.49 -9.43 -3.87
N ASN A 188 13.79 -9.65 -4.10
CA ASN A 188 14.84 -9.17 -3.20
C ASN A 188 14.83 -7.64 -3.06
N ASP A 189 14.70 -6.89 -4.17
CA ASP A 189 14.63 -5.43 -4.12
C ASP A 189 13.33 -4.93 -3.45
N GLU A 190 12.23 -5.70 -3.55
CA GLU A 190 10.99 -5.40 -2.83
C GLU A 190 11.19 -5.54 -1.30
N ILE A 191 11.88 -6.60 -0.87
CA ILE A 191 12.22 -6.84 0.54
C ILE A 191 13.14 -5.74 1.07
N GLU A 192 14.15 -5.31 0.30
CA GLU A 192 15.01 -4.19 0.69
C GLU A 192 14.24 -2.89 0.83
N CYS A 193 13.25 -2.64 -0.02
CA CYS A 193 12.37 -1.48 0.17
C CYS A 193 11.56 -1.56 1.46
N LEU A 194 11.03 -2.74 1.82
CA LEU A 194 10.31 -2.95 3.10
C LEU A 194 11.23 -2.74 4.31
N ARG A 195 12.46 -3.27 4.26
CA ARG A 195 13.50 -3.05 5.27
C ARG A 195 13.80 -1.55 5.42
N MET A 196 13.89 -0.81 4.32
CA MET A 196 14.09 0.64 4.34
C MET A 196 12.90 1.39 4.96
N VAL A 197 11.67 1.03 4.63
CA VAL A 197 10.48 1.65 5.27
C VAL A 197 10.54 1.44 6.79
N ALA A 198 10.84 0.22 7.24
CA ALA A 198 10.95 -0.09 8.66
C ALA A 198 12.03 0.78 9.34
N ALA A 199 13.23 0.89 8.75
CA ALA A 199 14.29 1.73 9.28
C ALA A 199 13.89 3.22 9.40
N ILE A 200 13.14 3.75 8.42
CA ILE A 200 12.64 5.12 8.47
C ILE A 200 11.59 5.28 9.57
N CYS A 201 10.67 4.32 9.72
CA CYS A 201 9.70 4.33 10.81
C CYS A 201 10.35 4.25 12.20
N GLU A 202 11.42 3.47 12.38
CA GLU A 202 12.18 3.44 13.64
C GLU A 202 12.80 4.81 13.96
N ALA A 203 13.29 5.56 12.96
CA ALA A 203 13.74 6.94 13.18
C ALA A 203 12.57 7.85 13.62
N GLY A 204 11.37 7.64 13.07
CA GLY A 204 10.16 8.32 13.53
C GLY A 204 9.79 7.98 14.98
N PHE A 205 9.88 6.70 15.37
CA PHE A 205 9.62 6.28 16.75
C PHE A 205 10.67 6.84 17.72
N GLN A 206 11.95 6.86 17.32
CA GLN A 206 13.00 7.52 18.08
C GLN A 206 12.66 9.01 18.29
N GLN A 207 12.25 9.72 17.24
CA GLN A 207 11.84 11.13 17.35
C GLN A 207 10.64 11.31 18.29
N ILE A 208 9.68 10.36 18.33
CA ILE A 208 8.59 10.38 19.31
C ILE A 208 9.17 10.33 20.73
N THR A 209 10.08 9.40 21.01
CA THR A 209 10.69 9.28 22.35
C THR A 209 11.51 10.50 22.76
N GLU A 210 12.12 11.20 21.81
CA GLU A 210 12.91 12.42 22.06
C GLU A 210 12.04 13.67 22.26
N THR A 211 10.81 13.66 21.74
CA THR A 211 9.90 14.83 21.77
C THR A 211 8.84 14.70 22.86
N ALA A 212 8.44 13.48 23.20
CA ALA A 212 7.37 13.23 24.14
C ALA A 212 7.78 13.57 25.58
N GLU A 213 7.20 14.64 26.12
CA GLU A 213 7.37 15.07 27.50
C GLU A 213 6.04 15.51 28.12
N PRO A 214 5.86 15.44 29.46
CA PRO A 214 4.66 15.97 30.09
C PRO A 214 4.47 17.46 29.77
N GLY A 215 3.28 17.82 29.28
CA GLY A 215 2.93 19.18 28.86
C GLY A 215 3.06 19.42 27.35
N VAL A 216 3.77 18.57 26.61
CA VAL A 216 3.83 18.61 25.14
C VAL A 216 2.53 18.06 24.56
N ARG A 217 2.05 18.62 23.44
CA ARG A 217 0.82 18.15 22.78
C ARG A 217 1.08 16.96 21.86
N GLU A 218 0.11 16.06 21.71
CA GLU A 218 0.23 14.95 20.75
C GLU A 218 0.53 15.44 19.33
N THR A 219 -0.07 16.56 18.90
CA THR A 219 0.23 17.20 17.60
C THR A 219 1.68 17.63 17.43
N GLU A 220 2.34 18.06 18.51
CA GLU A 220 3.74 18.48 18.46
C GLU A 220 4.65 17.25 18.33
N VAL A 221 4.40 16.21 19.14
CA VAL A 221 5.12 14.93 19.06
C VAL A 221 4.98 14.30 17.68
N TRP A 222 3.76 14.23 17.16
CA TRP A 222 3.49 13.68 15.82
C TRP A 222 4.11 14.53 14.71
N GLY A 223 4.04 15.86 14.81
CA GLY A 223 4.60 16.78 13.83
C GLY A 223 6.11 16.61 13.69
N GLU A 224 6.83 16.47 14.80
CA GLU A 224 8.27 16.22 14.78
C GLU A 224 8.61 14.84 14.20
N ALA A 225 7.85 13.80 14.56
CA ALA A 225 8.03 12.47 13.97
C ALA A 225 7.82 12.51 12.44
N VAL A 226 6.75 13.13 11.96
CA VAL A 226 6.47 13.30 10.52
C VAL A 226 7.58 14.10 9.82
N ARG A 227 8.09 15.16 10.46
CA ARG A 227 9.24 15.92 9.94
C ARG A 227 10.45 15.00 9.76
N GLU A 228 10.71 14.10 10.70
CA GLU A 228 11.83 13.17 10.64
C GLU A 228 11.66 12.13 9.52
N LEU A 229 10.47 11.55 9.38
CA LEU A 229 10.17 10.63 8.27
C LEU A 229 10.43 11.26 6.89
N TRP A 230 10.02 12.52 6.70
CA TRP A 230 10.27 13.27 5.46
C TRP A 230 11.75 13.57 5.23
N ARG A 231 12.55 13.79 6.28
CA ARG A 231 14.01 13.99 6.15
C ARG A 231 14.71 12.76 5.57
N HIS A 232 14.15 11.58 5.77
CA HIS A 232 14.61 10.34 5.16
C HIS A 232 14.02 10.05 3.78
N GLY A 233 13.20 10.94 3.23
CA GLY A 233 12.62 10.81 1.89
C GLY A 233 11.42 9.85 1.81
N ALA A 234 10.78 9.54 2.94
CA ALA A 234 9.55 8.78 2.93
C ALA A 234 8.35 9.61 2.47
N PHE A 235 7.39 8.93 1.85
CA PHE A 235 6.02 9.42 1.73
C PHE A 235 5.30 9.19 3.07
N VAL A 236 4.67 10.23 3.62
CA VAL A 236 3.88 10.14 4.85
C VAL A 236 2.41 10.28 4.48
N GLY A 237 1.72 9.15 4.28
CA GLY A 237 0.33 9.12 3.83
C GLY A 237 -0.69 8.87 4.94
N GLY A 238 -0.26 8.62 6.17
CA GLY A 238 -1.15 8.26 7.27
C GLY A 238 -0.38 7.83 8.51
N GLY A 239 -1.07 7.85 9.64
CA GLY A 239 -0.55 7.55 10.96
C GLY A 239 -1.04 8.58 11.99
N TYR A 240 -0.81 8.30 13.28
CA TYR A 240 -1.19 9.17 14.37
C TYR A 240 -0.41 8.84 15.65
N CYS A 241 -0.45 9.77 16.60
CA CYS A 241 0.03 9.60 17.97
C CYS A 241 -1.09 10.01 18.93
N THR A 242 -1.42 9.17 19.90
CA THR A 242 -2.42 9.45 20.94
C THR A 242 -1.87 9.13 22.33
N SER A 243 -2.47 9.70 23.36
CA SER A 243 -1.97 9.58 24.73
C SER A 243 -3.06 9.42 25.79
N GLY A 244 -2.72 8.71 26.87
CA GLY A 244 -3.56 8.48 28.04
C GLY A 244 -4.91 7.85 27.66
N PRO A 245 -6.06 8.46 28.03
CA PRO A 245 -7.38 7.89 27.77
C PRO A 245 -7.73 7.78 26.28
N ASN A 246 -6.93 8.36 25.37
CA ASN A 246 -7.14 8.20 23.93
C ASN A 246 -6.54 6.90 23.39
N THR A 247 -5.75 6.16 24.19
CA THR A 247 -5.14 4.89 23.78
C THR A 247 -6.07 3.70 24.00
N TRP A 248 -6.94 3.71 25.03
CA TRP A 248 -7.91 2.65 25.30
C TRP A 248 -9.22 3.15 25.96
N PRO A 249 -10.41 2.73 25.45
CA PRO A 249 -10.60 2.19 24.11
C PRO A 249 -10.16 3.25 23.10
N LYS A 250 -9.51 2.82 22.02
CA LYS A 250 -8.98 3.71 20.98
C LYS A 250 -10.06 4.69 20.52
N HIS A 251 -9.91 5.97 20.86
CA HIS A 251 -11.00 6.93 20.74
C HIS A 251 -11.36 7.22 19.27
N GLN A 252 -10.42 7.86 18.56
CA GLN A 252 -10.40 7.97 17.11
C GLN A 252 -8.93 7.85 16.72
N ALA A 253 -8.64 7.19 15.60
CA ALA A 253 -7.29 6.99 15.06
C ALA A 253 -6.66 8.31 14.55
N ASN A 254 -6.62 9.33 15.40
CA ASN A 254 -6.27 10.71 15.07
C ASN A 254 -5.52 11.36 16.23
N THR A 255 -4.47 12.11 15.89
CA THR A 255 -3.70 12.94 16.81
C THR A 255 -4.49 14.19 17.23
N THR A 256 -4.49 14.54 18.53
CA THR A 256 -5.21 15.72 19.06
C THR A 256 -4.27 16.76 19.69
N ASP A 257 -4.82 17.90 20.15
CA ASP A 257 -4.03 18.91 20.87
C ASP A 257 -3.91 18.62 22.38
N ARG A 258 -4.31 17.41 22.83
CA ARG A 258 -4.18 16.94 24.21
C ARG A 258 -2.72 17.00 24.63
N MET A 259 -2.47 17.59 25.79
CA MET A 259 -1.14 17.58 26.42
C MET A 259 -0.90 16.23 27.10
N LEU A 260 0.26 15.64 26.83
CA LEU A 260 0.77 14.46 27.52
C LEU A 260 0.89 14.75 29.03
N ARG A 261 0.55 13.77 29.85
CA ARG A 261 0.61 13.83 31.32
C ARG A 261 1.57 12.77 31.85
N PRO A 262 2.12 12.95 33.07
CA PRO A 262 2.84 11.87 33.73
C PRO A 262 1.96 10.61 33.82
N SER A 263 2.58 9.45 33.60
CA SER A 263 1.95 8.12 33.59
C SER A 263 0.96 7.83 32.46
N ASP A 264 0.83 8.73 31.47
CA ASP A 264 0.11 8.39 30.24
C ASP A 264 0.85 7.29 29.47
N LEU A 265 0.09 6.35 28.88
CA LEU A 265 0.58 5.61 27.73
C LEU A 265 0.56 6.53 26.51
N VAL A 266 1.55 6.38 25.62
CA VAL A 266 1.62 7.05 24.32
C VAL A 266 1.63 5.98 23.26
N TYR A 267 0.61 5.96 22.42
CA TYR A 267 0.45 5.00 21.34
C TYR A 267 0.69 5.70 20.01
N ALA A 268 1.51 5.12 19.15
CA ALA A 268 1.77 5.65 17.82
C ALA A 268 1.68 4.57 16.74
N ASP A 269 1.11 4.96 15.61
CA ASP A 269 0.86 4.11 14.45
C ASP A 269 1.42 4.76 13.18
N PHE A 270 2.30 4.03 12.49
CA PHE A 270 2.82 4.37 11.17
C PHE A 270 2.21 3.48 10.07
N TYR A 271 0.87 3.48 9.89
CA TYR A 271 0.15 2.59 8.96
C TYR A 271 0.23 2.90 7.45
N ASN A 272 0.88 3.99 7.05
CA ASN A 272 0.97 4.38 5.64
C ASN A 272 2.21 5.22 5.33
N ILE A 273 3.34 4.87 5.94
CA ILE A 273 4.65 5.46 5.62
C ILE A 273 5.25 4.66 4.48
N GLY A 274 5.77 5.34 3.46
CA GLY A 274 6.18 4.66 2.23
C GLY A 274 7.55 5.04 1.69
N TYR A 275 8.23 4.05 1.13
CA TYR A 275 9.51 4.20 0.42
C TYR A 275 9.46 3.38 -0.86
N LEU A 276 9.71 4.04 -2.01
CA LEU A 276 9.60 3.44 -3.35
C LEU A 276 8.30 2.64 -3.64
N GLY A 277 7.23 2.93 -2.89
CA GLY A 277 5.89 2.36 -3.09
C GLY A 277 5.52 1.24 -2.15
N TYR A 278 6.47 0.76 -1.35
CA TYR A 278 6.19 -0.11 -0.22
C TYR A 278 5.75 0.72 0.97
N ARG A 279 4.93 0.13 1.83
CA ARG A 279 4.30 0.80 2.95
C ARG A 279 4.49 -0.01 4.22
N SER A 280 4.63 0.67 5.35
CA SER A 280 4.61 0.06 6.67
C SER A 280 3.19 0.00 7.22
N CYS A 281 3.01 -0.92 8.17
CA CYS A 281 1.91 -0.88 9.13
C CYS A 281 2.37 -1.53 10.42
N TYR A 282 2.87 -0.72 11.35
CA TYR A 282 3.21 -1.20 12.69
C TYR A 282 3.22 -0.08 13.72
N TYR A 283 3.11 -0.51 14.97
CA TYR A 283 2.72 0.30 16.12
C TYR A 283 3.75 0.20 17.23
N ARG A 284 3.83 1.24 18.07
CA ARG A 284 4.55 1.19 19.34
C ARG A 284 3.75 1.91 20.42
N THR A 285 3.84 1.37 21.62
CA THR A 285 3.31 1.98 22.85
C THR A 285 4.47 2.31 23.76
N PHE A 286 4.48 3.52 24.30
CA PHE A 286 5.47 4.05 25.23
C PHE A 286 4.78 4.45 26.53
N SER A 287 5.51 4.51 27.64
CA SER A 287 4.99 5.02 28.92
C SER A 287 5.65 6.34 29.28
N MET A 288 4.86 7.33 29.71
CA MET A 288 5.35 8.60 30.23
C MET A 288 5.84 8.44 31.68
N GLY A 289 7.06 7.93 31.83
CA GLY A 289 7.67 7.62 33.12
C GLY A 289 7.55 6.12 33.44
N GLN A 290 7.47 5.79 34.73
CA GLN A 290 7.31 4.40 35.16
C GLN A 290 5.87 3.93 34.88
N PRO A 291 5.66 2.84 34.11
CA PRO A 291 4.33 2.25 33.95
C PRO A 291 3.80 1.65 35.26
N THR A 292 2.48 1.54 35.38
CA THR A 292 1.85 0.78 36.48
C THR A 292 1.95 -0.73 36.20
N GLN A 293 1.75 -1.55 37.23
CA GLN A 293 1.75 -3.02 37.05
C GLN A 293 0.71 -3.45 36.00
N GLU A 294 -0.47 -2.84 35.98
CA GLU A 294 -1.51 -3.18 35.01
C GLU A 294 -1.11 -2.81 33.56
N GLN A 295 -0.34 -1.73 33.38
CA GLN A 295 0.20 -1.34 32.07
C GLN A 295 1.30 -2.30 31.62
N GLU A 296 2.16 -2.74 32.54
CA GLU A 296 3.18 -3.75 32.29
C GLU A 296 2.54 -5.08 31.90
N ASP A 297 1.58 -5.57 32.69
CA ASP A 297 0.87 -6.84 32.45
C ASP A 297 0.17 -6.84 31.08
N ALA A 298 -0.52 -5.74 30.73
CA ALA A 298 -1.18 -5.60 29.43
C ALA A 298 -0.18 -5.63 28.26
N TYR A 299 0.97 -4.95 28.41
CA TYR A 299 2.03 -4.97 27.40
C TYR A 299 2.63 -6.37 27.23
N GLU A 300 2.86 -7.10 28.32
CA GLU A 300 3.37 -8.47 28.27
C GLU A 300 2.41 -9.42 27.54
N ILE A 301 1.10 -9.32 27.82
CA ILE A 301 0.08 -10.09 27.09
C ILE A 301 0.13 -9.78 25.59
N ALA A 302 0.12 -8.49 25.21
CA ALA A 302 0.16 -8.09 23.81
C ALA A 302 1.44 -8.57 23.11
N ARG A 303 2.58 -8.45 23.79
CA ARG A 303 3.88 -8.96 23.33
C ARG A 303 3.83 -10.47 23.11
N ASP A 304 3.37 -11.22 24.10
CA ASP A 304 3.40 -12.69 24.08
C ASP A 304 2.45 -13.23 22.99
N ASN A 305 1.27 -12.64 22.82
CA ASN A 305 0.36 -12.96 21.71
C ASN A 305 1.02 -12.70 20.35
N LEU A 306 1.71 -11.56 20.19
CA LEU A 306 2.43 -11.24 18.96
C LEU A 306 3.53 -12.28 18.68
N TYR A 307 4.32 -12.67 19.67
CA TYR A 307 5.38 -13.66 19.46
C TYR A 307 4.83 -15.06 19.20
N ASP A 308 3.72 -15.48 19.81
CA ASP A 308 3.07 -16.77 19.48
C ASP A 308 2.63 -16.81 18.02
N VAL A 309 2.08 -15.70 17.51
CA VAL A 309 1.72 -15.58 16.08
C VAL A 309 2.96 -15.62 15.20
N LEU A 310 4.03 -14.90 15.55
CA LEU A 310 5.28 -14.90 14.78
C LEU A 310 5.93 -16.28 14.71
N GLU A 311 5.90 -17.06 15.80
CA GLU A 311 6.45 -18.42 15.84
C GLU A 311 5.68 -19.40 14.93
N ARG A 312 4.41 -19.12 14.62
CA ARG A 312 3.59 -19.92 13.70
C ARG A 312 3.80 -19.58 12.22
N ILE A 313 4.45 -18.45 11.91
CA ILE A 313 4.64 -18.01 10.53
C ILE A 313 5.83 -18.77 9.93
N GLU A 314 5.52 -19.81 9.15
CA GLU A 314 6.50 -20.58 8.39
C GLU A 314 5.97 -21.02 7.02
N PRO A 315 6.84 -21.40 6.06
CA PRO A 315 6.40 -21.93 4.78
C PRO A 315 5.50 -23.15 4.95
N GLY A 316 4.28 -23.08 4.40
CA GLY A 316 3.28 -24.15 4.47
C GLY A 316 2.18 -23.93 5.52
N ALA A 317 2.37 -23.03 6.48
CA ALA A 317 1.34 -22.65 7.43
C ALA A 317 0.20 -21.88 6.73
N THR A 318 -1.05 -22.21 7.09
CA THR A 318 -2.25 -21.51 6.64
C THR A 318 -2.55 -20.31 7.52
N THR A 319 -3.29 -19.34 7.00
CA THR A 319 -3.74 -18.17 7.79
C THR A 319 -4.60 -18.59 8.98
N ASP A 320 -5.39 -19.66 8.87
CA ASP A 320 -6.20 -20.20 9.95
C ASP A 320 -5.36 -20.83 11.06
N GLU A 321 -4.20 -21.40 10.74
CA GLU A 321 -3.27 -21.94 11.74
C GLU A 321 -2.53 -20.83 12.49
N ILE A 322 -2.13 -19.79 11.76
CA ILE A 322 -1.49 -18.60 12.33
C ILE A 322 -2.47 -17.84 13.23
N ALA A 323 -3.72 -17.65 12.79
CA ALA A 323 -4.73 -16.90 13.52
C ALA A 323 -5.11 -17.51 14.88
N LYS A 324 -4.82 -18.80 15.12
CA LYS A 324 -5.01 -19.44 16.43
C LYS A 324 -4.08 -18.92 17.52
N GLY A 325 -3.04 -18.15 17.17
CA GLY A 325 -2.19 -17.48 18.17
C GLY A 325 -2.73 -16.13 18.63
N PHE A 326 -3.76 -15.60 17.97
CA PHE A 326 -4.48 -14.42 18.43
C PHE A 326 -5.51 -14.80 19.52
N PRO A 327 -5.83 -13.92 20.49
CA PRO A 327 -6.89 -14.16 21.45
C PRO A 327 -8.24 -14.38 20.79
N ASP A 328 -9.09 -15.11 21.50
CA ASP A 328 -10.49 -15.28 21.14
C ASP A 328 -11.33 -14.09 21.61
N MET A 329 -12.66 -14.17 21.42
CA MET A 329 -13.60 -13.11 21.79
C MET A 329 -13.52 -12.70 23.26
N GLU A 330 -13.21 -13.64 24.17
CA GLU A 330 -13.06 -13.33 25.60
C GLU A 330 -11.80 -12.49 25.82
N GLY A 331 -10.68 -12.90 25.21
CA GLY A 331 -9.42 -12.16 25.26
C GLY A 331 -9.46 -10.79 24.56
N GLU A 332 -10.38 -10.58 23.63
CA GLU A 332 -10.64 -9.30 22.93
C GLU A 332 -11.57 -8.36 23.70
N HIS A 333 -11.96 -8.72 24.93
CA HIS A 333 -12.88 -7.93 25.76
C HIS A 333 -14.21 -7.63 25.06
N ALA A 334 -14.79 -8.59 24.33
CA ALA A 334 -16.05 -8.41 23.60
C ALA A 334 -17.18 -7.83 24.49
N ASP A 335 -17.25 -8.23 25.77
CA ASP A 335 -18.21 -7.72 26.75
C ASP A 335 -18.11 -6.19 26.96
N TYR A 336 -16.92 -5.61 26.88
CA TYR A 336 -16.72 -4.17 27.00
C TYR A 336 -17.40 -3.42 25.84
N TYR A 337 -17.31 -3.98 24.65
CA TYR A 337 -17.90 -3.42 23.43
C TYR A 337 -19.39 -3.79 23.27
N GLY A 338 -19.87 -4.75 24.06
CA GLY A 338 -21.19 -5.35 23.85
C GLY A 338 -21.28 -6.14 22.54
N ALA A 339 -20.15 -6.68 22.08
CA ALA A 339 -20.07 -7.50 20.89
C ALA A 339 -20.57 -8.93 21.20
N GLU A 340 -21.58 -9.38 20.47
CA GLU A 340 -22.15 -10.72 20.59
C GLU A 340 -21.61 -11.65 19.50
N GLU A 341 -21.11 -11.10 18.39
CA GLU A 341 -20.66 -11.86 17.23
C GLU A 341 -19.22 -11.50 16.80
N PRO A 342 -18.41 -12.47 16.32
CA PRO A 342 -17.01 -12.22 15.96
C PRO A 342 -16.79 -11.13 14.90
N TRP A 343 -17.72 -10.95 13.96
CA TRP A 343 -17.57 -9.95 12.91
C TRP A 343 -17.60 -8.51 13.45
N GLU A 344 -18.19 -8.29 14.63
CA GLU A 344 -18.24 -7.00 15.32
C GLU A 344 -16.85 -6.58 15.85
N MET A 345 -15.94 -7.56 16.03
CA MET A 345 -14.58 -7.36 16.53
C MET A 345 -13.51 -7.35 15.42
N THR A 346 -13.89 -7.57 14.16
CA THR A 346 -12.94 -7.75 13.03
C THR A 346 -12.05 -6.54 12.74
N THR A 347 -12.45 -5.33 13.15
CA THR A 347 -11.67 -4.11 13.00
C THR A 347 -11.21 -3.54 14.34
N ASN A 348 -11.22 -4.35 15.41
CA ASN A 348 -10.68 -3.90 16.68
C ASN A 348 -9.17 -3.70 16.55
N HIS A 349 -8.69 -2.55 17.03
CA HIS A 349 -7.27 -2.25 17.04
C HIS A 349 -6.73 -2.61 18.41
N TRP A 350 -5.82 -3.58 18.41
CA TRP A 350 -5.11 -4.07 19.57
C TRP A 350 -4.25 -2.92 20.10
N ALA A 351 -4.60 -2.39 21.27
CA ALA A 351 -3.91 -1.27 21.88
C ALA A 351 -3.59 -1.58 23.33
#